data_AF-A0A7Y0S222-F1
#
_entry.id   AF-A0A7Y0S222-F1
#
_cell.length_a   1.000
_cell.length_b   1.000
_cell.length_c   1.000
_cell.angle_alpha   90.00
_cell.angle_beta   90.00
_cell.angle_gamma   90.00
#
_symmetry.space_group_name_H-M   'P 1'
#
loop_
_entity.id
_entity.type
_entity.pdbx_description
1 polymer ?
#
loop_
_entity_poly.entity_id
_entity_poly.type
_entity_poly.pdbx_seq_one_letter_code
_entity_poly.pdbx_strand_id
1 'polypeptide(L)'
;FGLLNDPNGLCYFNGEHHIFYQWTPVGPVHGMKYWYHLSTKDFIHFTDHGVGLHPDQDYDSHGVYSGGALVENNKALLFFTGNKRD
;
A
#
# COMPACT_ATOMS: atom_id res chain seq x y z
N PHE A 1 -13.82 5.79 3.91
CA PHE A 1 -14.20 5.39 5.28
C PHE A 1 -13.36 4.18 5.68
N GLY A 2 -12.88 4.09 6.91
CA GLY A 2 -11.99 3.00 7.32
C GLY A 2 -10.90 3.42 8.30
N LEU A 3 -9.97 2.52 8.57
CA LEU A 3 -8.75 2.78 9.34
C LEU A 3 -7.56 2.92 8.39
N LEU A 4 -6.79 4.00 8.55
CA LEU A 4 -5.45 4.18 7.96
C LEU A 4 -4.40 3.94 9.04
N ASN A 5 -3.29 3.27 8.71
CA ASN A 5 -2.11 3.19 9.56
C ASN A 5 -0.80 3.38 8.78
N ASP A 6 0.13 2.43 8.84
CA ASP A 6 1.53 2.57 8.43
C ASP A 6 1.66 3.08 6.98
N PRO A 7 2.54 4.06 6.72
CA PRO A 7 2.95 4.41 5.37
C PRO A 7 3.82 3.29 4.79
N ASN A 8 3.69 3.06 3.49
CA ASN A 8 4.29 1.95 2.78
C ASN A 8 4.76 2.35 1.39
N GLY A 9 5.73 1.62 0.85
CA GLY A 9 6.06 1.68 -0.57
C GLY A 9 6.45 3.07 -1.12
N LEU A 10 6.92 4.00 -0.28
CA LEU A 10 7.32 5.33 -0.73
C LEU A 10 8.44 5.23 -1.76
N CYS A 11 8.22 5.72 -2.98
CA CYS A 11 9.23 5.78 -4.02
C CYS A 11 8.98 6.94 -4.99
N TYR A 12 9.97 7.28 -5.80
CA TYR A 12 9.82 8.20 -6.93
C TYR A 12 9.92 7.41 -8.24
N PHE A 13 8.86 7.41 -9.03
CA PHE A 13 8.77 6.64 -10.27
C PHE A 13 7.94 7.40 -11.30
N ASN A 14 8.37 7.36 -12.56
CA ASN A 14 7.67 7.99 -13.70
C ASN A 14 7.24 9.46 -13.48
N GLY A 15 8.09 10.25 -12.82
CA GLY A 15 7.86 11.68 -12.61
C GLY A 15 7.08 12.06 -11.35
N GLU A 16 6.66 11.08 -10.54
CA GLU A 16 5.85 11.32 -9.33
C GLU A 16 6.38 10.55 -8.12
N HIS A 17 6.10 11.05 -6.91
CA HIS A 17 6.22 10.29 -5.68
C HIS A 17 4.98 9.41 -5.51
N HIS A 18 5.17 8.11 -5.30
CA HIS A 18 4.12 7.16 -4.98
C HIS A 18 4.21 6.83 -3.49
N ILE A 19 3.08 6.86 -2.79
CA ILE A 19 2.95 6.48 -1.38
C ILE A 19 1.79 5.52 -1.26
N PHE A 20 2.02 4.43 -0.54
CA PHE A 20 0.97 3.52 -0.13
C PHE A 20 0.73 3.66 1.38
N TYR A 21 -0.41 3.19 1.86
CA TYR A 21 -0.64 3.04 3.29
C TYR A 21 -1.52 1.83 3.57
N GLN A 22 -1.35 1.23 4.75
CA GLN A 22 -2.27 0.18 5.18
C GLN A 22 -3.66 0.75 5.42
N TRP A 23 -4.67 0.10 4.86
CA TRP A 23 -6.06 0.51 4.94
C TRP A 23 -6.99 -0.66 5.26
N THR A 24 -8.02 -0.39 6.07
CA THR A 24 -9.12 -1.32 6.35
C THR A 24 -10.47 -0.67 5.99
N PRO A 25 -11.23 -1.21 5.01
CA PRO A 25 -12.48 -0.60 4.53
C PRO A 25 -13.65 -0.65 5.53
N VAL A 26 -13.64 -1.61 6.45
CA VAL A 26 -14.82 -2.01 7.25
C VAL A 26 -15.02 -1.21 8.54
N GLY A 27 -14.29 -0.10 8.72
CA GLY A 27 -14.42 0.80 9.86
C GLY A 27 -13.09 1.20 10.48
N PRO A 28 -13.11 2.06 11.52
CA PRO A 28 -11.91 2.56 12.20
C PRO A 28 -11.34 1.52 13.18
N VAL A 29 -11.12 0.29 12.71
CA VAL A 29 -10.60 -0.85 13.48
C VAL A 29 -9.42 -1.50 12.78
N HIS A 30 -8.55 -2.16 13.54
CA HIS A 30 -7.47 -2.97 12.97
C HIS A 30 -8.04 -4.28 12.43
N GLY A 31 -8.53 -4.26 11.18
CA GLY A 31 -9.01 -5.42 10.45
C GLY A 31 -8.05 -5.85 9.34
N MET A 32 -8.61 -6.51 8.33
CA MET A 32 -7.89 -6.95 7.14
C MET A 32 -7.19 -5.77 6.45
N LYS A 33 -5.92 -5.97 6.09
CA LYS A 33 -5.02 -4.93 5.58
C LYS A 33 -4.91 -5.00 4.06
N TYR A 34 -5.18 -3.86 3.44
CA TYR A 34 -4.96 -3.54 2.04
C TYR A 34 -3.88 -2.46 1.96
N TRP A 35 -3.23 -2.30 0.80
CA TRP A 35 -2.48 -1.08 0.54
C TRP A 35 -3.28 -0.16 -0.37
N TYR A 36 -3.57 1.04 0.12
CA TYR A 36 -4.20 2.10 -0.66
C TYR A 36 -3.12 3.02 -1.25
N HIS A 37 -3.28 3.47 -2.49
CA HIS A 37 -2.24 4.10 -3.28
C HIS A 37 -2.56 5.57 -3.58
N LEU A 38 -1.60 6.45 -3.29
CA LEU A 38 -1.59 7.85 -3.68
C LEU A 38 -0.33 8.16 -4.51
N SER A 39 -0.42 9.14 -5.41
CA SER A 39 0.76 9.78 -5.99
C SER A 39 0.72 11.30 -5.84
N THR A 40 1.89 11.93 -5.87
CA THR A 40 2.03 13.39 -5.73
C THR A 40 3.31 13.87 -6.42
N LYS A 41 3.30 15.13 -6.85
CA LYS A 41 4.51 15.83 -7.34
C LYS A 41 5.12 16.77 -6.31
N ASP A 42 4.38 17.11 -5.26
CA ASP A 42 4.73 18.20 -4.34
C ASP A 42 4.45 17.89 -2.85
N PHE A 43 3.93 16.70 -2.53
CA PHE A 43 3.50 16.30 -1.17
C PHE A 43 2.41 17.17 -0.56
N ILE A 44 1.73 17.98 -1.38
CA ILE A 44 0.61 18.84 -0.97
C ILE A 44 -0.66 18.37 -1.67
N HIS A 45 -0.59 18.14 -2.98
CA HIS A 45 -1.69 17.68 -3.81
C HIS A 45 -1.49 16.22 -4.17
N PHE A 46 -2.46 15.38 -3.82
CA PHE A 46 -2.41 13.94 -4.04
C PHE A 46 -3.44 13.50 -5.06
N THR A 47 -3.03 12.62 -5.97
CA THR A 47 -3.92 11.84 -6.83
C THR A 47 -4.25 10.53 -6.12
N ASP A 48 -5.53 10.24 -5.99
CA ASP A 48 -6.05 9.00 -5.41
C ASP A 48 -6.15 7.92 -6.51
N HIS A 49 -5.47 6.78 -6.30
CA HIS A 49 -5.49 5.63 -7.22
C HIS A 49 -6.29 4.44 -6.68
N GLY A 50 -6.90 4.55 -5.51
CA GLY A 50 -7.64 3.45 -4.88
C GLY A 50 -6.74 2.40 -4.24
N VAL A 51 -7.25 1.17 -4.18
CA VAL A 51 -6.53 0.03 -3.59
C VAL A 51 -5.50 -0.51 -4.58
N GLY A 52 -4.23 -0.47 -4.21
CA GLY A 52 -3.11 -0.98 -5.00
C GLY A 52 -2.75 -2.44 -4.71
N LEU A 53 -2.86 -2.90 -3.45
CA LEU A 53 -2.65 -4.31 -3.09
C LEU A 53 -3.83 -4.83 -2.26
N HIS A 54 -4.28 -6.04 -2.62
CA HIS A 54 -5.35 -6.77 -1.96
C HIS A 54 -4.78 -8.03 -1.30
N PRO A 55 -5.31 -8.47 -0.14
CA PRO A 55 -5.03 -9.79 0.41
C PRO A 55 -5.84 -10.84 -0.37
N ASP A 56 -5.38 -11.17 -1.58
CA ASP A 56 -6.09 -12.03 -2.53
C ASP A 56 -5.36 -13.34 -2.85
N GLN A 57 -4.27 -13.63 -2.14
CA GLN A 57 -3.49 -14.86 -2.26
C GLN A 57 -3.49 -15.66 -0.96
N ASP A 58 -3.12 -16.94 -1.05
CA ASP A 58 -3.01 -17.80 0.13
C ASP A 58 -1.98 -17.28 1.16
N TYR A 59 -0.85 -16.76 0.66
CA TYR A 59 0.24 -16.26 1.50
C TYR A 59 -0.05 -14.93 2.21
N ASP A 60 -1.12 -14.22 1.84
CA ASP A 60 -1.55 -12.96 2.46
C ASP A 60 -3.04 -12.96 2.84
N SER A 61 -3.64 -14.15 2.97
CA SER A 61 -5.06 -14.38 3.28
C SER A 61 -5.59 -13.62 4.52
N HIS A 62 -4.69 -13.15 5.40
CA HIS A 62 -5.03 -12.38 6.60
C HIS A 62 -4.47 -10.94 6.57
N GLY A 63 -4.04 -10.45 5.42
CA GLY A 63 -3.67 -9.05 5.19
C GLY A 63 -2.32 -8.88 4.49
N VAL A 64 -2.24 -7.81 3.69
CA VAL A 64 -1.00 -7.28 3.13
C VAL A 64 -0.40 -6.32 4.16
N TYR A 65 0.57 -6.78 4.94
CA TYR A 65 1.22 -5.98 5.98
C TYR A 65 2.29 -5.05 5.38
N SER A 66 3.00 -4.33 6.24
CA SER A 66 3.90 -3.25 5.82
C SER A 66 5.10 -3.74 5.01
N GLY A 67 5.73 -2.80 4.32
CA GLY A 67 6.72 -3.07 3.30
C GLY A 67 7.23 -1.80 2.61
N GLY A 68 8.07 -1.99 1.60
CA GLY A 68 8.75 -0.91 0.91
C GLY A 68 8.64 -1.03 -0.61
N ALA A 69 9.32 -0.11 -1.27
CA ALA A 69 9.45 -0.08 -2.72
C ALA A 69 10.91 0.10 -3.11
N LEU A 70 11.32 -0.54 -4.20
CA LEU A 70 12.61 -0.36 -4.85
C LEU A 70 12.38 -0.01 -6.30
N VAL A 71 12.99 1.08 -6.77
CA VAL A 71 12.94 1.43 -8.19
C VAL A 71 14.21 0.91 -8.86
N GLU A 72 14.04 -0.03 -9.77
CA GLU A 72 15.13 -0.66 -10.50
C GLU A 72 14.68 -1.04 -11.92
N ASN A 73 15.56 -0.88 -12.91
CA ASN A 73 15.30 -1.32 -14.29
C ASN A 73 13.97 -0.82 -14.87
N ASN A 74 13.66 0.47 -14.63
CA ASN A 74 12.41 1.12 -15.05
C ASN A 74 11.13 0.44 -14.51
N LYS A 75 11.22 -0.14 -13.31
CA LYS A 75 10.09 -0.71 -12.57
C LYS A 75 10.12 -0.23 -11.13
N ALA A 76 8.93 -0.05 -10.54
CA ALA A 76 8.76 0.05 -9.10
C ALA A 76 8.40 -1.35 -8.57
N LEU A 77 9.33 -1.96 -7.84
CA LEU A 77 9.13 -3.24 -7.18
C LEU A 77 8.56 -2.97 -5.78
N LEU A 78 7.38 -3.51 -5.50
CA LEU A 78 6.79 -3.48 -4.15
C LEU A 78 7.12 -4.78 -3.44
N PHE A 79 7.55 -4.67 -2.18
CA PHE A 79 7.77 -5.82 -1.31
C PHE A 79 7.02 -5.58 -0.01
N PHE A 80 6.36 -6.62 0.50
CA PHE A 80 5.50 -6.52 1.67
C PHE A 80 5.56 -7.81 2.47
N THR A 81 5.05 -7.75 3.70
CA THR A 81 4.87 -8.94 4.54
C THR A 81 3.47 -9.51 4.30
N GLY A 82 3.35 -10.71 3.74
CA GLY A 82 2.08 -11.43 3.68
C GLY A 82 1.71 -11.97 5.05
N ASN A 83 0.55 -11.60 5.59
CA ASN A 83 0.05 -12.18 6.82
C ASN A 83 -0.81 -13.40 6.48
N LYS A 84 -0.34 -14.58 6.90
CA LYS A 84 -1.10 -15.82 6.86
C LYS A 84 -1.25 -16.34 8.28
N ARG A 85 -2.45 -16.79 8.63
CA ARG A 85 -2.70 -17.56 9.85
C ARG A 85 -3.21 -18.93 9.45
N ASP A 86 -2.76 -19.94 10.18
CA ASP A 86 -3.20 -21.33 10.05
C ASP A 86 -4.64 -21.52 10.59
#